data_AF-A0A7X6ZTB3-F1
#
_entry.id   AF-A0A7X6ZTB3-F1
#
_cell.length_a   1.000
_cell.length_b   1.000
_cell.length_c   1.000
_cell.angle_alpha   90.00
_cell.angle_beta   90.00
_cell.angle_gamma   90.00
#
_symmetry.space_group_name_H-M   'P 1'
#
loop_
_entity.id
_entity.type
_entity.pdbx_description
1 polymer ?
#
loop_
_entity_poly.entity_id
_entity_poly.type
_entity_poly.pdbx_seq_one_letter_code
_entity_poly.pdbx_strand_id
1 'polypeptide(L)'
;MGFPINIKEFENCINKDNFNRTVFDSQVFYLAKCNYALLAALEDFVSDCEKNDADFIIGNRKLWLEFLQIYYYRLNYSRNILKTILRDGIITEQDIDFTNESLYWTLESIQSLFRDDGKQPLHFGKVIFAGRFYANLHYYSGSMDAYCEKKLNLVQQFIQSCRSLKIIEEERQWIDSLYQDLYQRKIAGEDIQLSDEIGCHGDGGLTTE
;
A
#
# COMPACT_ATOMS: atom_id res chain seq x y z
N MET A 1 -0.11 10.15 9.69
CA MET A 1 0.75 10.42 8.53
C MET A 1 -0.01 9.96 7.30
N GLY A 2 -0.52 10.88 6.47
CA GLY A 2 -1.34 10.52 5.32
C GLY A 2 -0.58 9.73 4.24
N PHE A 3 -1.17 9.64 3.05
CA PHE A 3 -0.58 8.92 1.92
C PHE A 3 0.68 9.63 1.40
N PRO A 4 1.86 8.97 1.39
CA PRO A 4 3.14 9.64 1.11
C PRO A 4 3.31 10.07 -0.36
N ILE A 5 2.62 9.41 -1.30
CA ILE A 5 2.75 9.68 -2.72
C ILE A 5 1.58 10.50 -3.24
N ASN A 6 1.89 11.63 -3.89
CA ASN A 6 0.91 12.43 -4.60
C ASN A 6 0.61 11.84 -5.99
N ILE A 7 -0.63 11.40 -6.18
CA ILE A 7 -1.13 10.77 -7.41
C ILE A 7 -1.94 11.71 -8.32
N LYS A 8 -2.05 13.01 -7.99
CA LYS A 8 -2.78 13.99 -8.81
C LYS A 8 -2.22 14.12 -10.23
N GLU A 9 -0.97 13.74 -10.44
CA GLU A 9 -0.37 13.69 -11.77
C GLU A 9 -1.11 12.74 -12.73
N PHE A 10 -1.73 11.67 -12.24
CA PHE A 10 -2.51 10.76 -13.08
C PHE A 10 -3.86 11.35 -13.47
N GLU A 11 -4.55 12.07 -12.56
CA GLU A 11 -5.76 12.82 -12.90
C GLU A 11 -5.49 13.79 -14.06
N ASN A 12 -4.35 14.48 -14.03
CA ASN A 12 -3.93 15.38 -15.11
C ASN A 12 -3.68 14.64 -16.44
N CYS A 13 -3.12 13.44 -16.43
CA CYS A 13 -2.89 12.66 -17.65
C CYS A 13 -4.22 12.16 -18.24
N ILE A 14 -5.11 11.63 -17.39
CA ILE A 14 -6.45 11.16 -17.78
C ILE A 14 -7.29 12.28 -18.39
N ASN A 15 -7.21 13.50 -17.82
CA ASN A 15 -8.03 14.61 -18.27
C ASN A 15 -7.56 15.23 -19.60
N LYS A 16 -6.25 15.22 -19.87
CA LYS A 16 -5.66 15.89 -21.04
C LYS A 16 -5.78 15.11 -22.35
N ASP A 17 -5.71 13.78 -22.28
CA ASP A 17 -5.46 12.94 -23.46
C ASP A 17 -6.63 11.99 -23.79
N ASN A 18 -6.44 11.15 -24.82
CA ASN A 18 -7.41 10.25 -25.45
C ASN A 18 -7.88 9.05 -24.59
N PHE A 19 -7.77 9.17 -23.25
CA PHE A 19 -8.19 8.11 -22.35
C PHE A 19 -9.66 7.74 -22.58
N ASN A 20 -9.91 6.44 -22.78
CA ASN A 20 -11.21 5.92 -23.18
C ASN A 20 -11.51 4.60 -22.47
N ARG A 21 -12.72 4.09 -22.69
CA ARG A 21 -13.23 2.89 -22.03
C ARG A 21 -12.39 1.64 -22.34
N THR A 22 -11.90 1.51 -23.56
CA THR A 22 -11.07 0.37 -23.97
C THR A 22 -9.77 0.31 -23.18
N VAL A 23 -9.14 1.46 -22.92
CA VAL A 23 -7.94 1.52 -22.07
C VAL A 23 -8.30 1.15 -20.63
N PHE A 24 -9.38 1.71 -20.09
CA PHE A 24 -9.83 1.45 -18.72
C PHE A 24 -10.13 -0.03 -18.46
N ASP A 25 -10.76 -0.72 -19.41
CA ASP A 25 -11.09 -2.14 -19.29
C ASP A 25 -9.91 -3.07 -19.69
N SER A 26 -8.77 -2.52 -20.11
CA SER A 26 -7.64 -3.32 -20.59
C SER A 26 -6.84 -3.99 -19.47
N GLN A 27 -6.38 -5.22 -19.72
CA GLN A 27 -5.50 -5.95 -18.80
C GLN A 27 -4.16 -5.22 -18.59
N VAL A 28 -3.64 -4.56 -19.63
CA VAL A 28 -2.38 -3.82 -19.56
C VAL A 28 -2.50 -2.66 -18.57
N PHE A 29 -3.58 -1.89 -18.65
CA PHE A 29 -3.86 -0.83 -17.67
C PHE A 29 -4.01 -1.39 -16.25
N TYR A 30 -4.77 -2.47 -16.08
CA TYR A 30 -4.96 -3.12 -14.78
C TYR A 30 -3.64 -3.52 -14.13
N LEU A 31 -2.76 -4.23 -14.86
CA LEU A 31 -1.47 -4.69 -14.34
C LEU A 31 -0.52 -3.53 -14.02
N ALA A 32 -0.44 -2.52 -14.89
CA ALA A 32 0.39 -1.34 -14.64
C ALA A 32 -0.10 -0.55 -13.42
N LYS A 33 -1.42 -0.40 -13.26
CA LYS A 33 -2.05 0.23 -12.09
C LYS A 33 -1.69 -0.54 -10.81
N CYS A 34 -1.86 -1.86 -10.81
CA CYS A 34 -1.51 -2.71 -9.67
C CYS A 34 -0.02 -2.63 -9.32
N ASN A 35 0.88 -2.67 -10.32
CA ASN A 35 2.31 -2.57 -10.11
C ASN A 35 2.69 -1.26 -9.45
N TYR A 36 2.19 -0.14 -9.99
CA TYR A 36 2.43 1.17 -9.40
C TYR A 36 1.86 1.27 -7.98
N ALA A 37 0.62 0.82 -7.75
CA ALA A 37 -0.02 0.92 -6.45
C ALA A 37 0.71 0.09 -5.37
N LEU A 38 1.21 -1.10 -5.72
CA LEU A 38 2.02 -1.94 -4.81
C LEU A 38 3.34 -1.27 -4.43
N LEU A 39 4.07 -0.75 -5.42
CA LEU A 39 5.32 -0.02 -5.18
C LEU A 39 5.05 1.25 -4.36
N ALA A 40 4.00 2.00 -4.69
CA ALA A 40 3.63 3.20 -3.97
C ALA A 40 3.23 2.93 -2.51
N ALA A 41 2.57 1.80 -2.25
CA ALA A 41 2.23 1.37 -0.90
C ALA A 41 3.47 0.99 -0.06
N LEU A 42 4.53 0.51 -0.70
CA LEU A 42 5.81 0.19 -0.07
C LEU A 42 6.60 1.44 0.38
N GLU A 43 6.27 2.63 -0.13
CA GLU A 43 6.93 3.89 0.25
C GLU A 43 6.86 4.19 1.75
N ASP A 44 5.78 3.78 2.42
CA ASP A 44 5.66 3.92 3.88
C ASP A 44 6.74 3.13 4.62
N PHE A 45 7.01 1.90 4.16
CA PHE A 45 8.08 1.08 4.74
C PHE A 45 9.43 1.77 4.59
N VAL A 46 9.70 2.25 3.37
CA VAL A 46 10.95 2.92 3.03
C VAL A 46 11.12 4.17 3.89
N SER A 47 10.05 4.98 4.00
CA SER A 47 10.03 6.19 4.81
C SER A 47 10.23 5.92 6.30
N ASP A 48 9.66 4.84 6.82
CA ASP A 48 9.80 4.47 8.24
C ASP A 48 11.19 3.89 8.53
N CYS A 49 11.80 3.16 7.59
CA CYS A 49 13.20 2.71 7.70
C CYS A 49 14.22 3.86 7.64
N GLU A 50 13.90 4.95 6.95
CA GLU A 50 14.76 6.14 6.87
C GLU A 50 14.67 7.04 8.11
N LYS A 51 13.56 6.99 8.85
CA LYS A 51 13.43 7.65 10.14
C LYS A 51 14.23 6.84 11.17
N ASN A 52 15.08 7.52 11.94
CA ASN A 52 15.99 6.90 12.92
C ASN A 52 15.28 6.18 14.11
N ASP A 53 13.96 5.97 14.06
CA ASP A 53 13.14 5.38 15.12
C ASP A 53 12.79 3.91 14.82
N ALA A 54 13.77 3.05 15.12
CA ALA A 54 13.71 1.75 15.81
C ALA A 54 12.61 0.67 15.56
N ASP A 55 11.73 0.76 14.56
CA ASP A 55 10.76 -0.33 14.29
C ASP A 55 11.28 -1.37 13.28
N PHE A 56 12.17 -0.96 12.37
CA PHE A 56 12.84 -1.84 11.41
C PHE A 56 14.36 -1.71 11.51
N ILE A 57 15.04 -2.82 11.81
CA ILE A 57 16.49 -2.84 11.95
C ILE A 57 17.13 -3.16 10.60
N ILE A 58 17.80 -2.17 10.01
CA ILE A 58 18.65 -2.38 8.82
C ILE A 58 19.94 -3.05 9.27
N GLY A 59 19.98 -4.39 9.18
CA GLY A 59 21.16 -5.18 9.55
C GLY A 59 22.38 -4.95 8.65
N ASN A 60 22.18 -4.46 7.42
CA ASN A 60 23.25 -4.18 6.47
C ASN A 60 22.94 -2.94 5.62
N ARG A 61 23.66 -1.85 5.87
CA ARG A 61 23.49 -0.57 5.17
C ARG A 61 23.77 -0.65 3.67
N LYS A 62 24.70 -1.49 3.23
CA LYS A 62 25.01 -1.66 1.80
C LYS A 62 23.85 -2.32 1.07
N LEU A 63 23.33 -3.42 1.61
CA LEU A 63 22.17 -4.11 1.03
C LEU A 63 20.92 -3.22 1.03
N TRP A 64 20.76 -2.37 2.04
CA TRP A 64 19.69 -1.39 2.07
C TRP A 64 19.78 -0.35 0.94
N LEU A 65 20.98 0.19 0.69
CA LEU A 65 21.17 1.14 -0.42
C LEU A 65 20.91 0.47 -1.78
N GLU A 66 21.33 -0.79 -1.95
CA GLU A 66 21.03 -1.58 -3.15
C GLU A 66 19.52 -1.80 -3.31
N PHE A 67 18.81 -2.13 -2.22
CA PHE A 67 17.36 -2.23 -2.21
C PHE A 67 16.69 -0.91 -2.62
N LEU A 68 17.08 0.21 -2.01
CA LEU A 68 16.52 1.53 -2.34
C LEU A 68 16.73 1.89 -3.81
N GLN A 69 17.90 1.60 -4.37
CA GLN A 69 18.19 1.86 -5.77
C GLN A 69 17.24 1.07 -6.69
N ILE A 70 17.03 -0.22 -6.41
CA ILE A 70 16.11 -1.07 -7.16
C ILE A 70 14.68 -0.58 -7.00
N TYR A 71 14.26 -0.30 -5.76
CA TYR A 71 12.93 0.19 -5.43
C TYR A 71 12.58 1.48 -6.17
N TYR A 72 13.40 2.53 -6.05
CA TYR A 72 13.11 3.81 -6.69
C TYR A 72 13.20 3.72 -8.22
N TYR A 73 14.08 2.88 -8.77
CA TYR A 73 14.08 2.59 -10.20
C TYR A 73 12.72 2.01 -10.63
N ARG A 74 12.24 0.97 -9.91
CA ARG A 74 10.98 0.32 -10.26
C ARG A 74 9.76 1.23 -10.08
N LEU A 75 9.71 2.01 -9.00
CA LEU A 75 8.64 2.98 -8.74
C LEU A 75 8.56 4.04 -9.83
N ASN A 76 9.71 4.59 -10.26
CA ASN A 76 9.72 5.61 -11.30
C ASN A 76 9.38 5.04 -12.68
N TYR A 77 9.87 3.84 -13.00
CA TYR A 77 9.58 3.21 -14.28
C TYR A 77 8.10 2.79 -14.39
N SER A 78 7.54 2.17 -13.35
CA SER A 78 6.10 1.84 -13.29
C SER A 78 5.20 3.09 -13.42
N ARG A 79 5.57 4.19 -12.76
CA ARG A 79 4.91 5.49 -12.90
C ARG A 79 4.90 5.98 -14.36
N ASN A 80 6.02 5.82 -15.07
CA ASN A 80 6.14 6.24 -16.46
C ASN A 80 5.32 5.37 -17.41
N ILE A 81 5.35 4.04 -17.25
CA ILE A 81 4.49 3.12 -18.01
C ILE A 81 3.03 3.52 -17.84
N LEU A 82 2.58 3.71 -16.59
CA LEU A 82 1.21 4.07 -16.30
C LEU A 82 0.83 5.42 -16.95
N LYS A 83 1.71 6.43 -16.89
CA LYS A 83 1.51 7.68 -17.62
C LYS A 83 1.38 7.45 -19.13
N THR A 84 2.24 6.64 -19.73
CA THR A 84 2.18 6.32 -21.16
C THR A 84 0.82 5.68 -21.52
N ILE A 85 0.35 4.70 -20.74
CA ILE A 85 -0.97 4.06 -20.93
C ILE A 85 -2.09 5.11 -20.86
N LEU A 86 -2.09 5.92 -19.80
CA LEU A 86 -3.14 6.93 -19.58
C LEU A 86 -3.19 8.00 -20.68
N ARG A 87 -2.09 8.19 -21.42
CA ARG A 87 -1.99 9.14 -22.54
C ARG A 87 -2.19 8.48 -23.91
N ASP A 88 -2.65 7.23 -23.95
CA ASP A 88 -2.80 6.45 -25.19
C ASP A 88 -1.46 6.31 -25.97
N GLY A 89 -0.36 6.22 -25.22
CA GLY A 89 0.98 6.00 -25.77
C GLY A 89 1.26 4.54 -26.09
N ILE A 90 2.30 4.30 -26.88
CA ILE A 90 2.72 2.95 -27.28
C ILE A 90 3.37 2.24 -26.08
N ILE A 91 2.84 1.06 -25.75
CA ILE A 91 3.40 0.17 -24.73
C ILE A 91 4.17 -0.94 -25.43
N THR A 92 5.44 -1.07 -25.08
CA THR A 92 6.34 -2.07 -25.65
C THR A 92 6.24 -3.40 -24.91
N GLU A 93 6.71 -4.48 -25.52
CA GLU A 93 6.83 -5.78 -24.85
C GLU A 93 7.75 -5.69 -23.62
N GLN A 94 8.83 -4.89 -23.71
CA GLN A 94 9.72 -4.61 -22.59
C GLN A 94 9.01 -3.96 -21.39
N ASP A 95 8.04 -3.06 -21.63
CA ASP A 95 7.25 -2.44 -20.56
C ASP A 95 6.35 -3.47 -19.84
N ILE A 96 5.82 -4.43 -20.60
CA ILE A 96 4.98 -5.52 -20.09
C ILE A 96 5.83 -6.48 -19.26
N ASP A 97 6.97 -6.91 -19.78
CA ASP A 97 7.92 -7.77 -19.09
C ASP A 97 8.41 -7.14 -17.79
N PHE A 98 8.80 -5.86 -17.86
CA PHE A 98 9.16 -5.09 -16.68
C PHE A 98 8.02 -5.06 -15.65
N THR A 99 6.78 -4.84 -16.09
CA THR A 99 5.63 -4.77 -15.19
C THR A 99 5.42 -6.09 -14.46
N ASN A 100 5.52 -7.22 -15.16
CA ASN A 100 5.38 -8.55 -14.57
C ASN A 100 6.52 -8.87 -13.59
N GLU A 101 7.77 -8.59 -13.98
CA GLU A 101 8.94 -8.79 -13.14
C GLU A 101 8.88 -7.91 -11.88
N SER A 102 8.46 -6.66 -12.04
CA SER A 102 8.31 -5.70 -10.95
C SER A 102 7.20 -6.10 -9.98
N LEU A 103 6.07 -6.62 -10.47
CA LEU A 103 5.02 -7.18 -9.63
C LEU A 103 5.55 -8.33 -8.78
N TYR A 104 6.23 -9.30 -9.41
CA TYR A 104 6.80 -10.45 -8.71
C TYR A 104 7.82 -10.00 -7.66
N TRP A 105 8.75 -9.13 -8.03
CA TRP A 105 9.77 -8.61 -7.12
C TRP A 105 9.15 -7.88 -5.92
N THR A 106 8.10 -7.09 -6.15
CA THR A 106 7.43 -6.33 -5.08
C THR A 106 6.71 -7.28 -4.12
N LEU A 107 6.02 -8.30 -4.65
CA LEU A 107 5.34 -9.31 -3.83
C LEU A 107 6.33 -10.14 -3.00
N GLU A 108 7.46 -10.57 -3.57
CA GLU A 108 8.53 -11.26 -2.83
C GLU A 108 9.11 -10.36 -1.74
N SER A 109 9.34 -9.09 -2.04
CA SER A 109 9.82 -8.11 -1.07
C SER A 109 8.83 -7.98 0.09
N ILE A 110 7.55 -7.81 -0.21
CA ILE A 110 6.46 -7.74 0.78
C ILE A 110 6.42 -9.01 1.65
N GLN A 111 6.48 -10.20 1.04
CA GLN A 111 6.50 -11.47 1.77
C GLN A 111 7.70 -11.56 2.72
N SER A 112 8.86 -11.08 2.30
CA SER A 112 10.05 -11.05 3.17
C SER A 112 9.89 -10.12 4.37
N LEU A 113 9.16 -9.00 4.22
CA LEU A 113 8.88 -8.04 5.30
C LEU A 113 7.86 -8.58 6.32
N PHE A 114 6.85 -9.31 5.83
CA PHE A 114 5.80 -9.89 6.66
C PHE A 114 6.13 -11.29 7.19
N ARG A 115 7.30 -11.84 6.88
CA ARG A 115 7.69 -13.17 7.35
C ARG A 115 7.72 -13.19 8.88
N ASP A 116 6.89 -14.07 9.44
CA ASP A 116 6.96 -14.49 10.83
C ASP A 116 8.08 -15.54 10.94
N ASP A 117 9.15 -15.21 11.67
CA ASP A 117 10.25 -16.13 11.93
C ASP A 117 9.99 -17.03 13.15
N GLY A 118 8.76 -17.00 13.68
CA GLY A 118 8.33 -17.78 14.85
C GLY A 118 8.97 -17.33 16.15
N LYS A 119 9.77 -16.26 16.11
CA LYS A 119 10.39 -15.65 17.29
C LYS A 119 9.44 -14.58 17.80
N GLN A 120 8.73 -14.91 18.87
CA GLN A 120 7.98 -13.96 19.66
C GLN A 120 8.89 -12.80 20.13
N PRO A 121 8.37 -11.57 20.22
CA PRO A 121 6.99 -11.18 19.94
C PRO A 121 6.76 -10.81 18.47
N LEU A 122 5.57 -11.13 17.95
CA LEU A 122 5.02 -10.56 16.71
C LEU A 122 5.10 -9.03 16.86
N HIS A 123 6.10 -8.41 16.23
CA HIS A 123 6.40 -7.01 16.48
C HIS A 123 5.20 -6.17 16.07
N PHE A 124 4.58 -5.48 17.03
CA PHE A 124 3.43 -4.60 16.83
C PHE A 124 3.63 -3.63 15.63
N GLY A 125 4.87 -3.18 15.40
CA GLY A 125 5.26 -2.40 14.22
C GLY A 125 4.96 -3.08 12.88
N LYS A 126 5.11 -4.42 12.77
CA LYS A 126 4.74 -5.20 11.57
C LYS A 126 3.22 -5.19 11.33
N VAL A 127 2.42 -5.24 12.39
CA VAL A 127 0.93 -5.19 12.28
C VAL A 127 0.48 -3.81 11.82
N ILE A 128 1.01 -2.75 12.42
CA ILE A 128 0.75 -1.38 11.98
C ILE A 128 1.19 -1.19 10.54
N PHE A 129 2.38 -1.67 10.18
CA PHE A 129 2.87 -1.59 8.81
C PHE A 129 1.95 -2.34 7.83
N ALA A 130 1.46 -3.54 8.18
CA ALA A 130 0.50 -4.27 7.36
C ALA A 130 -0.77 -3.44 7.11
N GLY A 131 -1.37 -2.90 8.17
CA GLY A 131 -2.56 -2.06 8.05
C GLY A 131 -2.31 -0.83 7.17
N ARG A 132 -1.20 -0.13 7.40
CA ARG A 132 -0.74 1.01 6.59
C ARG A 132 -0.57 0.64 5.12
N PHE A 133 0.10 -0.48 4.85
CA PHE A 133 0.37 -0.97 3.51
C PHE A 133 -0.92 -1.27 2.74
N TYR A 134 -1.86 -2.00 3.34
CA TYR A 134 -3.13 -2.32 2.69
C TYR A 134 -3.99 -1.08 2.45
N ALA A 135 -4.08 -0.17 3.43
CA ALA A 135 -4.78 1.10 3.25
C ALA A 135 -4.19 1.90 2.09
N ASN A 136 -2.85 2.01 2.00
CA ASN A 136 -2.18 2.70 0.90
C ASN A 136 -2.44 2.04 -0.45
N LEU A 137 -2.34 0.70 -0.54
CA LEU A 137 -2.57 -0.05 -1.76
C LEU A 137 -3.98 0.21 -2.32
N HIS A 138 -4.99 0.11 -1.45
CA HIS A 138 -6.37 0.35 -1.84
C HIS A 138 -6.64 1.82 -2.17
N TYR A 139 -6.03 2.75 -1.44
CA TYR A 139 -6.14 4.17 -1.73
C TYR A 139 -5.57 4.53 -3.11
N TYR A 140 -4.34 4.10 -3.43
CA TYR A 140 -3.72 4.43 -4.70
C TYR A 140 -4.46 3.80 -5.88
N SER A 141 -4.84 2.52 -5.76
CA SER A 141 -5.62 1.84 -6.79
C SER A 141 -6.99 2.50 -7.00
N GLY A 142 -7.75 2.70 -5.92
CA GLY A 142 -9.10 3.26 -5.96
C GLY A 142 -9.15 4.72 -6.42
N SER A 143 -8.11 5.51 -6.12
CA SER A 143 -8.05 6.90 -6.56
C SER A 143 -7.83 7.00 -8.07
N MET A 144 -6.99 6.13 -8.63
CA MET A 144 -6.82 6.03 -10.08
C MET A 144 -8.12 5.61 -10.76
N ASP A 145 -8.84 4.63 -10.19
CA ASP A 145 -10.16 4.22 -10.68
C ASP A 145 -11.16 5.38 -10.64
N ALA A 146 -11.24 6.12 -9.53
CA ALA A 146 -12.12 7.27 -9.40
C ALA A 146 -11.83 8.36 -10.44
N TYR A 147 -10.56 8.64 -10.74
CA TYR A 147 -10.20 9.59 -11.81
C TYR A 147 -10.66 9.12 -13.18
N CYS A 148 -10.45 7.84 -13.51
CA CYS A 148 -10.88 7.23 -14.77
C CYS A 148 -12.42 7.23 -14.89
N GLU A 149 -13.12 6.80 -13.85
CA GLU A 149 -14.58 6.73 -13.80
C GLU A 149 -15.22 8.11 -13.98
N LYS A 150 -14.65 9.13 -13.34
CA LYS A 150 -15.06 10.53 -13.51
C LYS A 150 -14.90 10.99 -14.97
N LYS A 151 -13.76 10.71 -15.60
CA LYS A 151 -13.48 11.06 -17.01
C LYS A 151 -14.44 10.35 -17.97
N LEU A 152 -14.76 9.09 -17.69
CA LEU A 152 -15.66 8.27 -18.50
C LEU A 152 -17.15 8.48 -18.16
N ASN A 153 -17.47 9.41 -17.27
CA ASN A 153 -18.84 9.70 -16.81
C ASN A 153 -19.58 8.47 -16.25
N LEU A 154 -18.85 7.59 -15.56
CA LEU A 154 -19.37 6.39 -14.90
C LEU A 154 -19.87 6.75 -13.50
N VAL A 155 -20.98 7.49 -13.45
CA VAL A 155 -21.45 8.19 -12.23
C VAL A 155 -21.62 7.24 -11.03
N GLN A 156 -22.22 6.07 -11.23
CA GLN A 156 -22.47 5.12 -10.13
C GLN A 156 -21.17 4.54 -9.56
N GLN A 157 -20.25 4.14 -10.44
CA GLN A 157 -18.94 3.61 -10.07
C GLN A 157 -18.12 4.69 -9.35
N PHE A 158 -18.08 5.91 -9.92
CA PHE A 158 -17.38 7.03 -9.32
C PHE A 158 -17.85 7.36 -7.90
N ILE A 159 -19.18 7.39 -7.67
CA ILE A 159 -19.73 7.62 -6.33
C ILE A 159 -19.30 6.51 -5.36
N GLN A 160 -19.30 5.25 -5.81
CA GLN A 160 -18.86 4.14 -4.98
C GLN A 160 -17.37 4.23 -4.65
N SER A 161 -16.53 4.55 -5.64
CA SER A 161 -15.10 4.76 -5.44
C SER A 161 -14.82 5.89 -4.46
N CYS A 162 -15.52 7.03 -4.55
CA CYS A 162 -15.40 8.11 -3.57
C CYS A 162 -15.78 7.68 -2.15
N ARG A 163 -16.82 6.86 -1.98
CA ARG A 163 -17.21 6.33 -0.66
C ARG A 163 -16.14 5.40 -0.10
N SER A 164 -15.65 4.46 -0.91
CA SER A 164 -14.59 3.54 -0.50
C SER A 164 -13.31 4.28 -0.13
N LEU A 165 -12.91 5.29 -0.92
CA LEU A 165 -11.74 6.12 -0.62
C LEU A 165 -11.85 6.83 0.72
N LYS A 166 -13.03 7.39 1.03
CA LYS A 166 -13.26 8.03 2.32
C LYS A 166 -13.10 7.05 3.50
N ILE A 167 -13.62 5.82 3.36
CA ILE A 167 -13.46 4.77 4.38
C ILE A 167 -11.97 4.45 4.57
N ILE A 168 -11.23 4.27 3.46
CA ILE A 168 -9.80 3.99 3.50
C ILE A 168 -9.01 5.14 4.15
N GLU A 169 -9.38 6.39 3.87
CA GLU A 169 -8.79 7.57 4.51
C GLU A 169 -9.04 7.58 6.02
N GLU A 170 -10.25 7.25 6.47
CA GLU A 170 -10.62 7.15 7.89
C GLU A 170 -9.87 6.00 8.58
N GLU A 171 -9.82 4.82 7.97
CA GLU A 171 -9.03 3.68 8.45
C GLU A 171 -7.55 4.03 8.58
N ARG A 172 -7.00 4.71 7.57
CA ARG A 172 -5.60 5.14 7.60
C ARG A 172 -5.33 6.10 8.76
N GLN A 173 -6.21 7.08 8.97
CA GLN A 173 -6.09 8.02 10.08
C GLN A 173 -6.15 7.30 11.43
N TRP A 174 -7.07 6.33 11.57
CA TRP A 174 -7.19 5.54 12.79
C TRP A 174 -5.92 4.70 13.08
N ILE A 175 -5.36 4.03 12.07
CA ILE A 175 -4.11 3.26 12.21
C ILE A 175 -2.95 4.17 12.66
N ASP A 176 -2.88 5.39 12.10
CA ASP A 176 -1.84 6.34 12.48
C ASP A 176 -2.00 6.87 13.89
N SER A 177 -3.23 7.19 14.30
CA SER A 177 -3.53 7.57 15.67
C SER A 177 -3.15 6.46 16.65
N LEU A 178 -3.54 5.22 16.35
CA LEU A 178 -3.19 4.06 17.17
C LEU A 178 -1.66 3.90 17.31
N TYR A 179 -0.93 4.05 16.21
CA TYR A 179 0.54 4.00 16.24
C TYR A 179 1.14 5.11 17.11
N GLN A 180 0.65 6.34 16.98
CA GLN A 180 1.14 7.47 17.79
C GLN A 180 0.85 7.25 19.28
N ASP A 181 -0.37 6.85 19.63
CA ASP A 181 -0.75 6.58 21.02
C ASP A 181 0.16 5.52 21.66
N LEU A 182 0.46 4.45 20.92
CA LEU A 182 1.31 3.38 21.41
C LEU A 182 2.78 3.75 21.48
N TYR A 183 3.27 4.53 20.52
CA TYR A 183 4.62 5.08 20.58
C TYR A 183 4.79 6.01 21.81
N GLN A 184 3.80 6.85 22.12
CA GLN A 184 3.80 7.69 23.32
C GLN A 184 3.79 6.85 24.61
N ARG A 185 2.96 5.79 24.70
CA ARG A 185 2.94 4.88 25.86
C ARG A 185 4.28 4.17 26.07
N LYS A 186 4.91 3.72 24.98
CA LYS A 186 6.26 3.10 25.00
C LYS A 186 7.31 4.06 25.56
N ILE A 187 7.27 5.34 25.17
CA ILE A 187 8.19 6.37 25.69
C ILE A 187 7.91 6.69 27.16
N ALA A 188 6.64 6.70 27.57
CA ALA A 188 6.22 7.01 28.94
C ALA A 188 6.57 5.90 29.96
N GLY A 189 7.01 4.72 29.50
CA GLY A 189 7.30 3.58 30.36
C GLY A 189 6.04 2.92 30.95
N GLU A 190 4.88 3.17 30.34
CA GLU A 190 3.63 2.49 30.68
C GLU A 190 3.66 1.07 30.06
N ASP A 191 3.44 0.04 30.88
CA ASP A 191 3.32 -1.33 30.37
C ASP A 191 2.20 -1.39 29.32
N ILE A 192 2.54 -1.77 28.09
CA ILE A 192 1.58 -1.99 27.02
C ILE A 192 0.87 -3.31 27.31
N GLN A 193 -0.14 -3.28 28.19
CA GLN A 193 -1.12 -4.37 28.30
C GLN A 193 -2.07 -4.26 27.12
N LEU A 194 -1.89 -5.12 26.12
CA LEU A 194 -2.98 -5.45 25.20
C LEU A 194 -4.06 -6.11 26.07
N SER A 195 -5.19 -5.43 26.28
CA SER A 195 -6.31 -6.03 27.01
C SER A 195 -6.77 -7.29 26.30
N ASP A 196 -6.98 -8.38 27.05
CA ASP A 196 -7.46 -9.69 26.58
C ASP A 196 -8.91 -9.67 26.02
N GLU A 197 -9.35 -8.58 25.41
CA GLU A 197 -10.70 -8.46 24.85
C GLU A 197 -10.75 -8.93 23.40
N ILE A 198 -10.41 -10.20 23.21
CA ILE A 198 -11.23 -11.12 22.38
C ILE A 198 -11.47 -12.37 23.24
N GLY A 199 -12.14 -12.17 24.37
CA GLY A 199 -12.72 -13.26 25.14
C GLY A 199 -13.77 -13.95 24.27
N CYS A 200 -13.45 -15.15 23.79
CA CYS A 200 -14.45 -16.06 23.26
C CYS A 200 -15.54 -16.25 24.32
N HIS A 201 -16.68 -15.63 24.11
CA HIS A 201 -17.94 -16.11 24.66
C HIS A 201 -18.22 -17.49 24.08
N GLY A 202 -18.53 -18.44 24.96
CA GLY A 202 -19.02 -19.78 24.58
C GLY A 202 -18.48 -20.85 25.51
N ASP A 203 -19.16 -21.06 26.64
CA ASP A 203 -19.85 -22.32 27.02
C ASP A 203 -18.88 -23.45 27.39
N GLY A 204 -19.01 -24.12 28.51
CA GLY A 204 -20.08 -24.28 29.47
C GLY A 204 -19.63 -25.46 30.33
N GLY A 205 -19.84 -25.37 31.64
CA GLY A 205 -19.42 -26.42 32.55
C GLY A 205 -20.02 -27.78 32.19
N LEU A 206 -19.25 -28.83 32.43
CA LEU A 206 -19.76 -30.15 32.80
C LEU A 206 -18.65 -30.89 33.55
N THR A 207 -18.74 -30.79 34.87
CA THR A 207 -18.25 -31.81 35.80
C THR A 207 -19.06 -33.08 35.61
N THR A 208 -18.40 -34.24 35.49
CA THR A 208 -18.86 -35.51 36.07
C THR A 208 -17.69 -36.49 36.12
N GLU A 209 -17.43 -36.95 37.35
CA GLU A 209 -16.91 -38.25 37.80
C GLU A 209 -15.56 -38.78 37.30
#